data_AF-A0A6S7F090-F1
#
_entry.id   AF-A0A6S7F090-F1
#
_cell.length_a   1.000
_cell.length_b   1.000
_cell.length_c   1.000
_cell.angle_alpha   90.00
_cell.angle_beta   90.00
_cell.angle_gamma   90.00
#
_symmetry.space_group_name_H-M   'P 1'
#
loop_
_entity.id
_entity.type
_entity.pdbx_description
1 polymer ?
#
loop_
_entity_poly.entity_id
_entity_poly.type
_entity_poly.pdbx_seq_one_letter_code
_entity_poly.pdbx_strand_id
1 'polypeptide(L)'
;MNGHRSLMAARMSGRKPAAVFLIDLDGRWLTPYTGAEMCARNGAFPEIEIEPDDVLGTLDLRAVRGLRVLVLGADKFRVAELMKRAAQFQPAEILASGFQDNLIARWTEAGYQKLEVTL
;
A
#
# COMPACT_ATOMS: atom_id res chain seq x y z
N MET A 1 3.21 -2.35 -11.38
CA MET A 1 2.06 -2.00 -10.49
C MET A 1 0.75 -2.66 -10.94
N ASN A 2 0.17 -3.52 -10.11
CA ASN A 2 -1.10 -4.23 -10.37
C ASN A 2 -2.20 -3.86 -9.34
N GLY A 3 -3.47 -4.23 -9.60
CA GLY A 3 -4.57 -4.09 -8.62
C GLY A 3 -5.28 -2.72 -8.49
N HIS A 4 -4.64 -1.62 -8.88
CA HIS A 4 -5.23 -0.26 -8.77
C HIS A 4 -6.57 -0.07 -9.52
N ARG A 5 -6.81 -0.80 -10.62
CA ARG A 5 -8.03 -0.69 -11.44
C ARG A 5 -9.29 -1.10 -10.67
N SER A 6 -9.22 -2.11 -9.81
CA SER A 6 -10.38 -2.59 -9.06
C SER A 6 -10.83 -1.59 -8.00
N LEU A 7 -9.89 -0.83 -7.41
CA LEU A 7 -10.19 0.23 -6.48
C LEU A 7 -10.93 1.38 -7.17
N MET A 8 -10.51 1.73 -8.38
CA MET A 8 -11.23 2.69 -9.23
C MET A 8 -12.63 2.16 -9.61
N ALA A 9 -12.72 0.91 -10.06
CA ALA A 9 -14.00 0.28 -10.42
C ALA A 9 -14.99 0.26 -9.24
N ALA A 10 -14.54 -0.04 -8.03
CA ALA A 10 -15.37 0.00 -6.83
C ALA A 10 -15.91 1.40 -6.55
N ARG A 11 -15.08 2.44 -6.69
CA ARG A 11 -15.53 3.84 -6.54
C ARG A 11 -16.53 4.24 -7.62
N MET A 12 -16.27 3.88 -8.87
CA MET A 12 -17.19 4.14 -9.99
C MET A 12 -18.52 3.42 -9.82
N SER A 13 -18.56 2.29 -9.08
CA SER A 13 -19.79 1.59 -8.71
C SER A 13 -20.46 2.13 -7.45
N GLY A 14 -20.08 3.31 -6.95
CA GLY A 14 -20.64 3.94 -5.76
C GLY A 14 -20.19 3.37 -4.41
N ARG A 15 -19.27 2.39 -4.39
CA ARG A 15 -18.71 1.87 -3.13
C ARG A 15 -17.68 2.86 -2.55
N LYS A 16 -17.49 2.79 -1.24
CA LYS A 16 -16.55 3.62 -0.49
C LYS A 16 -15.52 2.75 0.23
N PRO A 17 -14.48 2.25 -0.46
CA PRO A 17 -13.38 1.53 0.17
C PRO A 17 -12.78 2.38 1.29
N ALA A 18 -12.49 1.76 2.44
CA ALA A 18 -11.91 2.46 3.59
C ALA A 18 -10.38 2.33 3.66
N ALA A 19 -9.84 1.23 3.13
CA ALA A 19 -8.42 0.92 3.18
C ALA A 19 -7.94 0.16 1.94
N VAL A 20 -6.62 0.16 1.72
CA VAL A 20 -5.93 -0.58 0.66
C VAL A 20 -4.55 -1.04 1.16
N PHE A 21 -4.13 -2.23 0.78
CA PHE A 21 -2.74 -2.68 0.94
C PHE A 21 -1.91 -2.25 -0.26
N LEU A 22 -0.70 -1.76 0.02
CA LEU A 22 0.31 -1.44 -0.97
C LEU A 22 1.52 -2.31 -0.66
N ILE A 23 1.73 -3.35 -1.47
CA ILE A 23 2.66 -4.44 -1.15
C ILE A 23 3.88 -4.32 -2.07
N ASP A 24 5.04 -4.05 -1.48
CA ASP A 24 6.35 -4.10 -2.13
C ASP A 24 6.84 -5.55 -2.18
N LEU A 25 6.80 -6.14 -3.37
CA LEU A 25 7.22 -7.51 -3.61
C LEU A 25 8.75 -7.60 -3.68
N ASP A 26 9.33 -8.60 -3.02
CA ASP A 26 10.79 -8.86 -3.04
C ASP A 26 11.18 -9.98 -4.03
N GLY A 27 10.24 -10.40 -4.88
CA GLY A 27 10.39 -11.52 -5.82
C GLY A 27 10.35 -12.92 -5.18
N ARG A 28 10.27 -13.02 -3.85
CA ARG A 28 10.14 -14.29 -3.09
C ARG A 28 8.71 -14.56 -2.66
N TRP A 29 7.84 -13.54 -2.66
CA TRP A 29 6.43 -13.67 -2.31
C TRP A 29 5.69 -14.37 -3.45
N LEU A 30 5.47 -15.67 -3.26
CA LEU A 30 4.66 -16.55 -4.12
C LEU A 30 3.21 -16.61 -3.60
N THR A 31 2.61 -15.50 -3.19
CA THR A 31 1.16 -15.52 -2.93
C THR A 31 0.47 -15.66 -4.28
N PRO A 32 -0.53 -16.54 -4.42
CA PRO A 32 -1.28 -16.62 -5.67
C PRO A 32 -1.95 -15.27 -5.86
N TYR A 33 -1.45 -14.47 -6.81
CA TYR A 33 -1.89 -13.12 -7.14
C TYR A 33 -3.37 -12.92 -6.83
N THR A 34 -3.67 -12.42 -5.63
CA THR A 34 -5.01 -11.99 -5.25
C THR A 34 -5.14 -10.55 -5.71
N GLY A 35 -4.84 -10.30 -6.98
CA GLY A 35 -5.03 -9.00 -7.59
C GLY A 35 -6.43 -8.50 -7.23
N ALA A 36 -6.59 -7.19 -7.03
CA ALA A 36 -7.75 -6.63 -6.35
C ALA A 36 -9.15 -7.04 -6.90
N GLU A 37 -9.24 -7.63 -8.10
CA GLU A 37 -10.44 -8.33 -8.61
C GLU A 37 -10.82 -9.58 -7.79
N MET A 38 -9.86 -10.40 -7.38
CA MET A 38 -10.04 -11.54 -6.46
C MET A 38 -10.38 -11.06 -5.05
N CYS A 39 -9.71 -10.03 -4.53
CA CYS A 39 -10.04 -9.46 -3.21
C CYS A 39 -11.47 -8.91 -3.17
N ALA A 40 -11.90 -8.21 -4.22
CA ALA A 40 -13.26 -7.70 -4.33
C ALA A 40 -14.32 -8.82 -4.39
N ARG A 41 -13.99 -9.99 -4.96
CA ARG A 41 -14.86 -11.19 -4.94
C ARG A 41 -14.90 -11.89 -3.57
N ASN A 42 -13.79 -11.86 -2.84
CA ASN A 42 -13.63 -12.58 -1.57
C ASN A 42 -13.92 -11.72 -0.32
N GLY A 43 -14.29 -10.45 -0.49
CA GLY A 43 -14.47 -9.52 0.62
C GLY A 43 -13.17 -9.12 1.33
N ALA A 44 -12.02 -9.38 0.71
CA ALA A 44 -10.71 -8.98 1.22
C ALA A 44 -10.43 -7.51 0.90
N PHE A 45 -9.50 -6.91 1.64
CA PHE A 45 -9.04 -5.55 1.35
C PHE A 45 -8.38 -5.51 -0.05
N PRO A 46 -8.58 -4.43 -0.82
CA PRO A 46 -7.92 -4.29 -2.11
C PRO A 46 -6.40 -4.23 -1.92
N GLU A 47 -5.66 -4.88 -2.80
CA GLU A 47 -4.20 -4.93 -2.79
C GLU A 47 -3.66 -4.32 -4.08
N ILE A 48 -2.67 -3.43 -3.95
CA ILE A 48 -1.88 -2.89 -5.04
C ILE A 48 -0.47 -3.45 -4.86
N GLU A 49 -0.05 -4.24 -5.84
CA GLU A 49 1.24 -4.92 -5.84
C GLU A 49 2.25 -4.06 -6.62
N ILE A 50 3.42 -3.87 -6.02
CA ILE A 50 4.57 -3.18 -6.58
C ILE A 50 5.65 -4.22 -6.84
N GLU A 51 6.01 -4.39 -8.10
CA GLU A 51 6.98 -5.39 -8.54
C GLU A 51 8.40 -4.96 -8.17
N PRO A 52 9.36 -5.91 -8.05
CA PRO A 52 10.75 -5.59 -7.72
C PRO A 52 11.40 -4.60 -8.69
N ASP A 53 10.99 -4.62 -9.97
CA ASP A 53 11.48 -3.77 -11.05
C ASP A 53 10.68 -2.47 -11.25
N ASP A 54 9.57 -2.27 -10.53
CA ASP A 54 8.85 -1.01 -10.54
C ASP A 54 9.71 0.12 -9.96
N VAL A 55 9.79 1.24 -10.68
CA VAL A 55 10.50 2.45 -10.21
C VAL A 55 9.59 3.25 -9.28
N LEU A 56 9.80 3.10 -7.96
CA LEU A 56 8.94 3.66 -6.91
C LEU A 56 8.61 5.15 -7.09
N GLY A 57 9.60 5.99 -7.40
CA GLY A 57 9.42 7.42 -7.63
C GLY A 57 8.48 7.80 -8.78
N THR A 58 8.19 6.86 -9.69
CA THR A 58 7.34 7.09 -10.88
C THR A 58 5.92 6.57 -10.73
N LEU A 59 5.63 5.78 -9.69
CA LEU A 59 4.32 5.14 -9.48
C LEU A 59 3.20 6.18 -9.41
N ASP A 60 2.13 5.99 -10.18
CA ASP A 60 0.91 6.79 -10.06
C ASP A 60 -0.03 6.16 -9.04
N LEU A 61 -0.06 6.73 -7.83
CA LEU A 61 -0.86 6.22 -6.72
C LEU A 61 -2.12 7.05 -6.49
N ARG A 62 -2.65 7.78 -7.48
CA ARG A 62 -3.92 8.55 -7.33
C ARG A 62 -5.09 7.73 -6.82
N ALA A 63 -5.07 6.41 -7.04
CA ALA A 63 -6.07 5.49 -6.53
C ALA A 63 -6.16 5.49 -4.98
N VAL A 64 -5.09 5.82 -4.25
CA VAL A 64 -5.05 5.75 -2.78
C VAL A 64 -5.63 6.98 -2.07
N ARG A 65 -5.97 8.04 -2.81
CA ARG A 65 -6.48 9.31 -2.26
C ARG A 65 -7.63 9.07 -1.27
N GLY A 66 -7.54 9.65 -0.08
CA GLY A 66 -8.55 9.54 0.98
C GLY A 66 -8.70 8.17 1.64
N LEU A 67 -7.82 7.21 1.35
CA LEU A 67 -7.84 5.88 1.98
C LEU A 67 -6.82 5.78 3.11
N ARG A 68 -7.07 4.85 4.04
CA ARG A 68 -5.99 4.28 4.84
C ARG A 68 -5.14 3.36 3.96
N VAL A 69 -3.84 3.60 3.91
CA VAL A 69 -2.90 2.80 3.12
C VAL A 69 -2.04 1.97 4.06
N LEU A 70 -2.01 0.66 3.84
CA LEU A 70 -1.18 -0.28 4.58
C LEU A 70 0.00 -0.68 3.68
N VAL A 71 1.17 -0.09 3.90
CA VAL A 71 2.37 -0.37 3.12
C VAL A 71 3.13 -1.52 3.76
N LEU A 72 3.35 -2.59 3.01
CA LEU A 72 4.05 -3.78 3.49
C LEU A 72 5.20 -4.11 2.55
N GLY A 73 6.34 -4.55 3.08
CA GLY A 73 7.47 -4.99 2.28
C GLY A 73 8.58 -5.61 3.11
N ALA A 74 9.50 -6.30 2.45
CA ALA A 74 10.66 -6.89 3.13
C ALA A 74 11.71 -5.84 3.50
N ASP A 75 12.04 -4.95 2.56
CA ASP A 75 13.09 -3.93 2.69
C ASP A 75 12.52 -2.62 3.26
N LYS A 76 13.03 -2.20 4.44
CA LYS A 76 12.61 -0.96 5.10
C LYS A 76 12.84 0.29 4.25
N PHE A 77 13.87 0.32 3.40
CA PHE A 77 14.22 1.49 2.61
C PHE A 77 13.22 1.68 1.47
N ARG A 78 12.90 0.59 0.76
CA ARG A 78 11.84 0.58 -0.26
C ARG A 78 10.48 0.90 0.33
N VAL A 79 10.13 0.31 1.48
CA VAL A 79 8.89 0.62 2.20
C VAL A 79 8.82 2.11 2.56
N ALA A 80 9.91 2.69 3.08
CA ALA A 80 9.96 4.11 3.41
C ALA A 80 9.85 5.02 2.15
N GLU A 81 10.48 4.63 1.03
CA GLU A 81 10.36 5.35 -0.24
C GLU A 81 8.93 5.27 -0.80
N LEU A 82 8.32 4.10 -0.77
CA LEU A 82 6.95 3.87 -1.22
C LEU A 82 5.94 4.63 -0.36
N MET A 83 6.17 4.69 0.96
CA MET A 83 5.40 5.54 1.88
C MET A 83 5.52 7.03 1.52
N LYS A 84 6.74 7.53 1.27
CA LYS A 84 6.96 8.91 0.83
C LYS A 84 6.25 9.20 -0.49
N ARG A 85 6.28 8.25 -1.43
CA ARG A 85 5.57 8.38 -2.71
C ARG A 85 4.06 8.42 -2.49
N ALA A 86 3.50 7.49 -1.73
CA ALA A 86 2.06 7.42 -1.46
C ALA A 86 1.53 8.69 -0.79
N ALA A 87 2.30 9.28 0.14
CA ALA A 87 1.94 10.54 0.82
C ALA A 87 1.65 11.70 -0.16
N GLN A 88 2.31 11.72 -1.33
CA GLN A 88 2.10 12.75 -2.36
C GLN A 88 0.69 12.70 -2.99
N PHE A 89 -0.05 11.60 -2.80
CA PHE A 89 -1.38 11.38 -3.39
C PHE A 89 -2.53 11.56 -2.39
N GLN A 90 -2.26 12.22 -1.25
CA GLN A 90 -3.25 12.61 -0.26
C GLN A 90 -4.09 11.42 0.28
N PRO A 91 -3.47 10.33 0.77
CA PRO A 91 -4.20 9.32 1.55
C PRO A 91 -4.70 9.93 2.87
N ALA A 92 -5.68 9.30 3.50
CA ALA A 92 -6.14 9.73 4.83
C ALA A 92 -5.11 9.40 5.92
N GLU A 93 -4.41 8.28 5.76
CA GLU A 93 -3.38 7.78 6.68
C GLU A 93 -2.52 6.75 5.96
N ILE A 94 -1.26 6.63 6.34
CA ILE A 94 -0.39 5.51 5.93
C ILE A 94 0.15 4.83 7.18
N LEU A 95 0.05 3.51 7.23
CA LEU A 95 0.76 2.65 8.17
C LEU A 95 1.71 1.78 7.37
N ALA A 96 2.99 1.81 7.70
CA ALA A 96 4.03 1.12 6.97
C ALA A 96 4.74 0.11 7.87
N SER A 97 4.96 -1.10 7.36
CA SER A 97 5.71 -2.16 8.03
C SER A 97 6.77 -2.77 7.11
N GLY A 98 8.01 -2.79 7.58
CA GLY A 98 9.14 -3.47 6.94
C GLY A 98 9.59 -4.66 7.78
N PHE A 99 9.40 -5.89 7.27
CA PHE A 99 9.48 -7.10 8.09
C PHE A 99 10.91 -7.54 8.46
N GLN A 100 11.92 -7.22 7.66
CA GLN A 100 13.30 -7.68 7.95
C GLN A 100 14.00 -6.84 9.04
N ASP A 101 13.55 -5.61 9.27
CA ASP A 101 14.25 -4.64 10.11
C ASP A 101 13.36 -3.99 11.19
N ASN A 102 12.19 -4.58 11.47
CA ASN A 102 11.22 -4.07 12.45
C ASN A 102 10.83 -2.60 12.23
N LEU A 103 10.75 -2.15 10.97
CA LEU A 103 10.22 -0.82 10.69
C LEU A 103 8.72 -0.85 10.93
N ILE A 104 8.22 -0.05 11.87
CA ILE A 104 6.83 0.37 11.90
C ILE A 104 6.80 1.90 11.85
N ALA A 105 6.04 2.46 10.92
CA ALA A 105 5.91 3.89 10.77
C ALA A 105 4.48 4.29 10.43
N ARG A 106 4.14 5.53 10.77
CA ARG A 106 2.86 6.16 10.48
C ARG A 106 3.08 7.48 9.78
N TRP A 107 2.25 7.77 8.80
CA TRP A 107 2.12 9.10 8.23
C TRP A 107 0.67 9.55 8.26
N THR A 108 0.47 10.80 8.62
CA THR A 108 -0.78 11.55 8.47
C THR A 108 -0.46 12.93 7.92
N GLU A 109 -1.47 13.76 7.67
CA GLU A 109 -1.25 15.17 7.32
C GLU A 109 -0.45 15.94 8.38
N ALA A 110 -0.48 15.50 9.64
CA ALA A 110 0.31 16.09 10.73
C ALA A 110 1.81 15.71 10.66
N GLY A 111 2.18 14.73 9.84
CA GLY A 111 3.57 14.37 9.58
C GLY A 111 3.88 12.88 9.73
N TYR A 112 5.18 12.59 9.64
CA TYR A 112 5.75 11.25 9.76
C TYR A 112 6.14 10.93 11.21
N GLN A 113 5.85 9.71 11.65
CA GLN A 113 6.23 9.18 12.95
C GLN A 113 6.76 7.74 12.80
N LYS A 114 7.97 7.48 13.29
CA LYS A 114 8.43 6.10 13.52
C LYS A 114 7.80 5.58 14.82
N LEU A 115 7.21 4.39 14.79
CA LEU A 115 6.60 3.76 15.95
C LEU A 115 7.61 2.79 16.58
N GLU A 116 7.74 2.87 17.89
CA GLU A 116 8.51 1.88 18.66
C GLU A 116 7.61 0.69 18.98
N VAL A 117 8.12 -0.51 18.79
CA VAL A 117 7.43 -1.75 19.14
C VAL A 117 8.18 -2.36 20.31
N THR A 118 7.57 -2.30 21.49
CA THR A 118 8.01 -3.09 22.64
C THR A 118 7.25 -4.40 22.57
N LEU A 119 7.94 -5.48 22.21
CA LEU A 119 7.39 -6.85 22.24
C LEU A 119 7.48 -7.44 23.66
#